data_AF-A0A376K2R2-F1
#
_entry.id   AF-A0A376K2R2-F1
#
_cell.length_a   1.000
_cell.length_b   1.000
_cell.length_c   1.000
_cell.angle_alpha   90.00
_cell.angle_beta   90.00
_cell.angle_gamma   90.00
#
_symmetry.space_group_name_H-M   'P 1'
#
loop_
_entity.id
_entity.type
_entity.pdbx_description
1 polymer ?
#
loop_
_entity_poly.entity_id
_entity_poly.type
_entity_poly.pdbx_seq_one_letter_code
_entity_poly.pdbx_strand_id
1 'polypeptide(L)'
;MALKATIYKATVNVADLDRNQFLDASLTLARHPSETQERMMLRLLAWLKYADERLQFTRGLCADDEPEAWLRNDHLGIDLWIELGLPDERRIKKACTQAAEVALFAYNSRGGANLVAAKSEQMCAVCQSFRLVSGR
;
A
#
# COMPACT_ATOMS: atom_id res chain seq x y z
N MET A 1 18.36 18.19 -6.67
CA MET A 1 18.95 17.29 -7.69
C MET A 1 18.21 15.96 -7.64
N ALA A 2 17.71 15.47 -8.77
CA ALA A 2 16.95 14.22 -8.83
C ALA A 2 17.86 13.02 -8.53
N LEU A 3 17.69 12.43 -7.35
CA LEU A 3 18.33 11.18 -6.96
C LEU A 3 18.00 10.11 -8.01
N LYS A 4 19.03 9.40 -8.49
CA LYS A 4 18.92 8.42 -9.58
C LYS A 4 18.08 7.22 -9.10
N ALA A 5 16.77 7.27 -9.33
CA ALA A 5 15.87 6.17 -9.01
C ALA A 5 16.21 4.96 -9.90
N THR A 6 16.22 3.77 -9.30
CA THR A 6 16.39 2.52 -10.05
C THR A 6 15.03 2.09 -10.56
N ILE A 7 14.87 1.94 -11.87
CA ILE A 7 13.61 1.51 -12.47
C ILE A 7 13.60 -0.02 -12.55
N TYR A 8 12.60 -0.63 -11.92
CA TYR A 8 12.31 -2.05 -12.02
C TYR A 8 11.08 -2.25 -12.89
N LYS A 9 11.14 -3.24 -13.77
CA LYS A 9 10.00 -3.71 -14.56
C LYS A 9 9.65 -5.10 -14.10
N ALA A 10 8.39 -5.30 -13.70
CA ALA A 10 7.87 -6.58 -13.26
C ALA A 10 6.66 -6.92 -14.12
N THR A 11 6.76 -8.00 -14.88
CA THR A 11 5.59 -8.60 -15.53
C THR A 11 5.00 -9.61 -14.56
N VAL A 12 3.74 -9.40 -14.19
CA VAL A 12 3.04 -10.21 -13.19
C VAL A 12 1.77 -10.76 -13.80
N ASN A 13 1.64 -12.07 -13.72
CA ASN A 13 0.41 -12.81 -14.01
C ASN A 13 -0.20 -13.21 -12.66
N VAL A 14 -1.40 -12.73 -12.40
CA VAL A 14 -2.17 -13.02 -11.20
C VAL A 14 -3.31 -13.93 -11.58
N ALA A 15 -3.28 -15.16 -11.07
CA ALA A 15 -4.38 -16.11 -11.16
C ALA A 15 -5.04 -16.22 -9.77
N ASP A 16 -5.98 -15.31 -9.49
CA ASP A 16 -6.74 -15.31 -8.26
C ASP A 16 -7.99 -16.20 -8.44
N LEU A 17 -7.94 -17.41 -7.89
CA LEU A 17 -9.03 -18.39 -7.96
C LEU A 17 -10.18 -18.02 -7.00
N ASP A 18 -9.90 -17.30 -5.92
CA ASP A 18 -10.92 -16.90 -4.94
C ASP A 18 -11.84 -15.82 -5.52
N ARG A 19 -11.26 -14.89 -6.29
CA ARG A 19 -11.99 -13.85 -7.04
C ARG A 19 -12.34 -14.26 -8.47
N ASN A 20 -11.87 -15.43 -8.90
CA ASN A 20 -11.95 -15.95 -10.27
C ASN A 20 -11.47 -14.93 -11.33
N GLN A 21 -10.38 -14.22 -10.99
CA GLN A 21 -9.83 -13.14 -11.79
C GLN A 21 -8.42 -13.52 -12.26
N PHE A 22 -8.23 -13.42 -13.57
CA PHE A 22 -6.93 -13.60 -14.22
C PHE A 22 -6.48 -12.25 -14.74
N LEU A 23 -5.31 -11.79 -14.32
CA LEU A 23 -4.83 -10.46 -14.64
C LEU A 23 -3.36 -10.51 -15.03
N ASP A 24 -3.07 -9.95 -16.20
CA ASP A 24 -1.72 -9.78 -16.72
C ASP A 24 -1.34 -8.30 -16.69
N ALA A 25 -0.41 -7.93 -15.80
CA ALA A 25 0.05 -6.55 -15.65
C ALA A 25 1.55 -6.41 -15.86
N SER A 26 1.93 -5.34 -16.54
CA SER A 26 3.32 -4.90 -16.65
C SER A 26 3.55 -3.69 -15.75
N LEU A 27 4.09 -3.94 -14.57
CA LEU A 27 4.33 -2.93 -13.56
C LEU A 27 5.71 -2.29 -13.74
N THR A 28 5.75 -0.97 -13.60
CA THR A 28 7.00 -0.20 -13.58
C THR A 28 7.15 0.44 -12.20
N LEU A 29 8.10 -0.05 -11.41
CA LEU A 29 8.37 0.46 -10.07
C LEU A 29 9.62 1.33 -10.09
N ALA A 30 9.50 2.55 -9.61
CA ALA A 30 10.65 3.40 -9.34
C ALA A 30 11.09 3.20 -7.88
N ARG A 31 12.29 2.64 -7.70
CA ARG A 31 12.92 2.50 -6.38
C ARG A 31 13.73 3.73 -6.06
N HIS A 32 13.36 4.42 -4.98
CA HIS A 32 14.16 5.51 -4.44
C HIS A 32 15.40 4.95 -3.73
N PRO A 33 16.59 5.60 -3.76
CA PRO A 33 17.79 5.08 -3.08
C PRO A 33 17.63 4.91 -1.57
N SER A 34 16.74 5.66 -0.91
CA SER A 34 16.41 5.47 0.51
C SER A 34 15.48 4.29 0.77
N GLU A 35 14.97 3.65 -0.27
CA GLU A 35 14.05 2.53 -0.16
C GLU A 35 14.80 1.19 -0.17
N THR A 36 14.51 0.35 0.82
CA THR A 36 15.07 -1.00 0.88
C THR A 36 14.40 -1.91 -0.16
N GLN A 37 15.13 -2.93 -0.61
CA GLN A 37 14.57 -3.93 -1.53
C GLN A 37 13.39 -4.69 -0.91
N GLU A 38 13.42 -4.96 0.39
CA GLU A 38 12.33 -5.60 1.13
C GLU A 38 11.03 -4.78 1.04
N ARG A 39 11.13 -3.45 1.20
CA ARG A 39 9.97 -2.57 1.09
C ARG A 39 9.41 -2.54 -0.32
N MET A 40 10.27 -2.49 -1.33
CA MET A 40 9.86 -2.58 -2.73
C MET A 40 9.11 -3.89 -3.01
N MET A 41 9.60 -5.02 -2.50
CA MET A 41 8.93 -6.31 -2.62
C MET A 41 7.59 -6.35 -1.89
N LEU A 42 7.48 -5.71 -0.72
CA LEU A 42 6.21 -5.55 0.00
C LEU A 42 5.20 -4.71 -0.79
N ARG A 43 5.64 -3.67 -1.51
CA ARG A 43 4.74 -2.89 -2.40
C ARG A 43 4.20 -3.76 -3.53
N LEU A 44 5.08 -4.56 -4.13
CA LEU A 44 4.66 -5.52 -5.14
C LEU A 44 3.67 -6.55 -4.59
N LEU A 45 3.93 -7.08 -3.38
CA LEU A 45 3.02 -8.02 -2.71
C LEU A 45 1.67 -7.38 -2.38
N ALA A 46 1.68 -6.14 -1.89
CA ALA A 46 0.46 -5.38 -1.63
C ALA A 46 -0.35 -5.18 -2.90
N TRP A 47 0.31 -4.88 -4.02
CA TRP A 47 -0.33 -4.78 -5.32
C TRP A 47 -0.89 -6.13 -5.77
N LEU A 48 -0.14 -7.22 -5.62
CA LEU A 48 -0.61 -8.58 -5.97
C LEU A 48 -1.84 -9.01 -5.17
N LYS A 49 -1.90 -8.65 -3.88
CA LYS A 49 -3.05 -8.96 -3.01
C LYS A 49 -4.32 -8.21 -3.42
N TYR A 50 -4.14 -7.00 -3.92
CA TYR A 50 -5.22 -6.12 -4.37
C TYR A 50 -5.19 -5.96 -5.90
N ALA A 51 -4.78 -7.01 -6.62
CA ALA A 51 -4.47 -6.92 -8.04
C ALA A 51 -5.69 -6.37 -8.81
N ASP A 52 -5.47 -5.22 -9.42
CA ASP A 52 -6.47 -4.49 -10.19
C ASP A 52 -5.74 -3.64 -11.23
N GLU A 53 -6.31 -3.51 -12.43
CA GLU A 53 -5.72 -2.76 -13.53
C GLU A 53 -5.67 -1.25 -13.23
N ARG A 54 -6.58 -0.76 -12.38
CA ARG A 54 -6.67 0.64 -11.97
C ARG A 54 -5.75 0.97 -10.79
N LEU A 55 -5.12 -0.03 -10.18
CA LEU A 55 -4.24 0.15 -9.04
C LEU A 55 -2.89 0.73 -9.49
N GLN A 56 -2.64 1.98 -9.10
CA GLN A 56 -1.46 2.72 -9.52
C GLN A 56 -0.49 2.94 -8.36
N PHE A 57 0.80 2.71 -8.62
CA PHE A 57 1.88 3.10 -7.70
C PHE A 57 2.11 4.60 -7.77
N THR A 58 2.32 5.19 -6.59
CA THR A 58 2.59 6.61 -6.41
C THR A 58 3.98 6.83 -5.84
N ARG A 59 4.36 8.10 -5.61
CA ARG A 59 5.70 8.45 -5.13
C ARG A 59 5.88 8.21 -3.63
N GLY A 60 4.81 7.88 -2.91
CA GLY A 60 4.81 7.38 -1.53
C GLY A 60 5.79 8.10 -0.63
N LEU A 61 6.91 7.44 -0.30
CA LEU A 61 7.98 7.95 0.55
C LEU A 61 8.48 9.38 0.25
N CYS A 62 8.32 9.87 -0.99
CA CYS A 62 8.76 11.21 -1.38
C CYS A 62 7.68 12.29 -1.22
N ALA A 63 6.42 11.90 -0.99
CA ALA A 63 5.29 12.80 -0.89
C ALA A 63 4.43 12.42 0.33
N ASP A 64 4.39 13.30 1.34
CA ASP A 64 3.60 13.06 2.55
C ASP A 64 2.08 12.99 2.30
N ASP A 65 1.65 13.44 1.12
CA ASP A 65 0.25 13.49 0.72
C ASP A 65 -0.21 12.31 -0.15
N GLU A 66 0.70 11.45 -0.62
CA GLU A 66 0.37 10.32 -1.49
C GLU A 66 0.58 8.96 -0.78
N PRO A 67 -0.28 7.96 -1.04
CA PRO A 67 -0.04 6.59 -0.59
C PRO A 67 1.17 5.96 -1.30
N GLU A 68 1.45 4.70 -1.02
CA GLU A 68 2.35 3.90 -1.86
C GLU A 68 1.64 3.40 -3.12
N ALA A 69 0.35 3.06 -3.00
CA ALA A 69 -0.51 2.80 -4.15
C ALA A 69 -1.96 3.17 -3.81
N TRP A 70 -2.72 3.56 -4.84
CA TRP A 70 -4.16 3.80 -4.70
C TRP A 70 -4.95 3.23 -5.87
N LEU A 71 -6.20 2.91 -5.61
CA LEU A 71 -7.20 2.64 -6.63
C LEU A 71 -8.15 3.82 -6.68
N ARG A 72 -8.30 4.42 -7.86
CA ARG A 72 -9.21 5.55 -8.09
C ARG A 72 -10.38 5.15 -8.96
N ASN A 73 -11.57 5.61 -8.60
CA ASN A 73 -12.77 5.48 -9.41
C ASN A 73 -12.86 6.56 -10.50
N ASP A 74 -13.88 6.45 -11.35
CA ASP A 74 -14.10 7.37 -12.48
C ASP A 74 -14.53 8.78 -12.04
N HIS A 75 -14.92 8.94 -10.77
CA HIS A 75 -15.26 10.21 -10.15
C HIS A 75 -14.08 10.87 -9.43
N LEU A 76 -12.84 10.38 -9.64
CA LEU A 76 -11.63 10.85 -8.96
C LEU A 76 -11.62 10.58 -7.44
N GLY A 77 -12.56 9.80 -6.92
CA GLY A 77 -12.54 9.29 -5.56
C GLY A 77 -11.52 8.17 -5.40
N ILE A 78 -11.01 8.00 -4.17
CA ILE A 78 -10.08 6.93 -3.83
C ILE A 78 -10.89 5.79 -3.23
N ASP A 79 -10.93 4.66 -3.93
CA ASP A 79 -11.62 3.48 -3.43
C ASP A 79 -10.71 2.69 -2.48
N LEU A 80 -9.43 2.53 -2.84
CA LEU A 80 -8.44 1.82 -2.03
C LEU A 80 -7.20 2.68 -1.80
N TRP A 81 -6.77 2.77 -0.56
CA TRP A 81 -5.53 3.42 -0.13
C TRP A 81 -4.58 2.38 0.46
N ILE A 82 -3.41 2.19 -0.14
CA ILE A 82 -2.39 1.25 0.33
C ILE A 82 -1.24 2.02 0.96
N GLU A 83 -1.01 1.76 2.24
CA GLU A 83 0.06 2.35 3.03
C GLU A 83 1.02 1.25 3.53
N LEU A 84 2.32 1.55 3.56
CA LEU A 84 3.35 0.63 4.07
C LEU A 84 4.12 1.23 5.24
N GLY A 85 4.41 0.41 6.25
CA GLY A 85 5.25 0.75 7.38
C GLY A 85 4.46 1.07 8.64
N LEU A 86 4.93 2.06 9.40
CA LEU A 86 4.34 2.48 10.68
C LEU A 86 3.95 3.96 10.59
N PRO A 87 2.85 4.30 9.91
CA PRO A 87 2.40 5.68 9.78
C PRO A 87 1.85 6.25 11.09
N ASP A 88 2.02 7.55 11.28
CA ASP A 88 1.45 8.27 12.42
C ASP A 88 -0.09 8.30 12.38
N GLU A 89 -0.72 8.51 13.53
CA GLU A 89 -2.18 8.59 13.67
C GLU A 89 -2.82 9.65 12.75
N ARG A 90 -2.13 10.78 12.54
CA ARG A 90 -2.58 11.83 11.63
C ARG A 90 -2.70 11.34 10.19
N ARG A 91 -1.73 10.52 9.75
CA ARG A 91 -1.69 9.97 8.39
C ARG A 91 -2.75 8.90 8.20
N ILE A 92 -2.96 8.04 9.19
CA ILE A 92 -4.04 7.04 9.16
C ILE A 92 -5.41 7.71 9.11
N LYS A 93 -5.66 8.73 9.94
CA LYS A 93 -6.92 9.49 9.90
C LYS A 93 -7.16 10.13 8.53
N LYS A 94 -6.12 10.73 7.95
CA LYS A 94 -6.19 11.32 6.61
C LYS A 94 -6.55 10.28 5.56
N ALA A 95 -5.90 9.12 5.56
CA ALA A 95 -6.21 8.02 4.65
C ALA A 95 -7.68 7.57 4.79
N CYS A 96 -8.15 7.35 6.02
CA CYS A 96 -9.54 6.98 6.31
C CYS A 96 -10.57 8.01 5.86
N THR A 97 -10.23 9.30 5.87
CA THR A 97 -11.14 10.36 5.38
C THR A 97 -11.14 10.52 3.86
N GLN A 98 -10.07 10.09 3.19
CA GLN A 98 -9.90 10.27 1.74
C GLN A 98 -10.31 9.04 0.93
N ALA A 99 -10.22 7.85 1.52
CA ALA A 99 -10.45 6.58 0.84
C ALA A 99 -11.58 5.76 1.46
N ALA A 100 -12.28 4.99 0.62
CA ALA A 100 -13.33 4.08 1.06
C ALA A 100 -12.77 2.86 1.82
N GLU A 101 -11.62 2.32 1.38
CA GLU A 101 -10.88 1.23 2.01
C GLU A 101 -9.42 1.64 2.24
N VAL A 102 -8.87 1.31 3.40
CA VAL A 102 -7.47 1.59 3.74
C VAL A 102 -6.78 0.30 4.15
N ALA A 103 -5.75 -0.08 3.39
CA ALA A 103 -4.91 -1.24 3.65
C ALA A 103 -3.55 -0.80 4.19
N LEU A 104 -3.23 -1.20 5.43
CA LEU A 104 -1.92 -0.93 6.04
C LEU A 104 -1.09 -2.20 6.11
N PHE A 105 0.06 -2.19 5.44
CA PHE A 105 1.07 -3.24 5.48
C PHE A 105 2.19 -2.83 6.43
N ALA A 106 2.06 -3.25 7.69
CA ALA A 106 3.06 -2.97 8.72
C ALA A 106 4.20 -4.00 8.64
N TYR A 107 5.44 -3.52 8.49
CA TYR A 107 6.64 -4.36 8.47
C TYR A 107 7.69 -3.78 9.42
N ASN A 108 7.97 -4.47 10.53
CA ASN A 108 9.16 -4.34 11.39
C ASN A 108 9.08 -5.40 12.50
N SER A 109 10.07 -6.30 12.58
CA SER A 109 10.06 -7.49 13.44
C SER A 109 10.53 -7.28 14.88
N ARG A 110 11.01 -6.09 15.28
CA ARG A 110 11.65 -5.92 16.61
C ARG A 110 10.87 -5.18 17.69
N GLY A 111 9.59 -4.83 17.48
CA GLY A 111 8.75 -4.30 18.57
C GLY A 111 7.74 -3.23 18.19
N GLY A 112 7.75 -2.75 16.95
CA GLY A 112 6.79 -1.75 16.45
C GLY A 112 5.44 -2.35 16.01
N ALA A 113 5.42 -3.59 15.52
CA ALA A 113 4.20 -4.25 15.04
C ALA A 113 3.15 -4.45 16.14
N ASN A 114 3.55 -4.72 17.39
CA ASN A 114 2.61 -4.86 18.52
C ASN A 114 1.98 -3.53 18.95
N LEU A 115 2.72 -2.42 18.87
CA LEU A 115 2.19 -1.09 19.21
C LEU A 115 1.23 -0.57 18.11
N VAL A 116 1.55 -0.83 16.84
CA VAL A 116 0.66 -0.47 15.73
C VAL A 116 -0.55 -1.39 15.67
N ALA A 117 -0.42 -2.70 15.93
CA ALA A 117 -1.59 -3.58 16.05
C ALA A 117 -2.56 -3.08 17.13
N ALA A 118 -2.07 -2.81 18.36
CA ALA A 118 -2.91 -2.34 19.47
C ALA A 118 -3.57 -0.96 19.22
N LYS A 119 -2.85 0.00 18.60
CA LYS A 119 -3.43 1.29 18.21
C LYS A 119 -4.34 1.19 16.98
N SER A 120 -4.03 0.29 16.06
CA SER A 120 -4.83 0.07 14.86
C SER A 120 -6.16 -0.61 15.16
N GLU A 121 -6.23 -1.51 16.14
CA GLU A 121 -7.49 -2.11 16.61
C GLU A 121 -8.45 -1.04 17.17
N GLN A 122 -7.94 -0.08 17.95
CA GLN A 122 -8.72 1.07 18.43
C GLN A 122 -9.18 2.01 17.31
N MET A 123 -8.41 2.12 16.23
CA MET A 123 -8.73 2.99 15.09
C MET A 123 -9.59 2.30 14.02
N CYS A 124 -9.51 0.97 13.92
CA CYS A 124 -10.37 0.10 13.12
C CYS A 124 -11.81 0.14 13.66
N ALA A 125 -11.99 0.33 14.98
CA ALA A 125 -13.29 0.61 15.59
C ALA A 125 -13.89 1.97 15.15
N VAL A 126 -13.07 2.91 14.68
CA VAL A 126 -13.50 4.23 14.17
C VAL A 126 -13.69 4.24 12.65
N CYS A 127 -13.03 3.33 11.94
CA CYS A 127 -12.98 3.28 10.48
C CYS A 127 -13.32 1.86 10.01
N GLN A 128 -14.59 1.62 9.63
CA GLN A 128 -15.13 0.29 9.33
C GLN A 128 -14.41 -0.46 8.19
N SER A 129 -13.58 0.22 7.39
CA SER A 129 -12.91 -0.31 6.20
C SER A 129 -11.38 -0.39 6.32
N PHE A 130 -10.84 -0.38 7.54
CA PHE A 130 -9.39 -0.48 7.76
C PHE A 130 -8.94 -1.95 7.86
N ARG A 131 -7.99 -2.38 7.02
CA ARG A 131 -7.43 -3.74 7.07
C ARG A 131 -5.94 -3.71 7.35
N LEU A 132 -5.55 -4.22 8.53
CA LEU A 132 -4.15 -4.45 8.88
C LEU A 132 -3.68 -5.80 8.29
N VAL A 133 -2.59 -5.78 7.54
CA VAL A 133 -1.90 -7.00 7.10
C VAL A 133 -0.54 -7.05 7.80
N SER A 134 -0.43 -7.88 8.84
CA SER A 134 0.85 -8.21 9.48
C SER A 134 1.33 -9.58 9.00
N GLY A 135 2.57 -9.64 8.50
CA GLY A 135 3.24 -10.91 8.25
C GLY A 135 3.67 -11.52 9.57
N ARG A 136 3.24 -12.76 9.86
CA ARG A 136 3.92 -13.63 10.83
C ARG A 136 5.13 -14.27 10.19
#